data_AF-A0A6G0JEG4-F1
#
_entry.id   AF-A0A6G0JEG4-F1
#
_cell.length_a   1.000
_cell.length_b   1.000
_cell.length_c   1.000
_cell.angle_alpha   90.00
_cell.angle_beta   90.00
_cell.angle_gamma   90.00
#
_symmetry.space_group_name_H-M   'P 1'
#
loop_
_entity.id
_entity.type
_entity.pdbx_description
1 polymer ?
#
loop_
_entity_poly.entity_id
_entity_poly.type
_entity_poly.pdbx_seq_one_letter_code
_entity_poly.pdbx_strand_id
1 'polypeptide(L)'
;MLTEENKMKRISFSLDHVDPMTHLFDDMEDVVHVDEKLFCLSKVKRLCVLLPDEPKPVIRLKTKRHIPKVMVLAAVARPRHDPVTGEFFDGKLGTWAFLKHEPAK
;
A
#
# COMPACT_ATOMS: atom_id res chain seq x y z
N MET A 1 -11.05 14.71 -14.59
CA MET A 1 -11.96 13.67 -15.15
C MET A 1 -11.15 12.75 -16.04
N LEU A 2 -11.55 11.48 -16.20
CA LEU A 2 -10.89 10.54 -17.13
C LEU A 2 -11.23 10.90 -18.57
N THR A 3 -10.25 10.75 -19.48
CA THR A 3 -10.47 10.84 -20.92
C THR A 3 -11.26 9.63 -21.42
N GLU A 4 -11.94 9.76 -22.56
CA GLU A 4 -12.67 8.64 -23.17
C GLU A 4 -11.75 7.45 -23.49
N GLU A 5 -10.53 7.73 -23.96
CA GLU A 5 -9.52 6.71 -24.20
C GLU A 5 -9.16 5.93 -22.92
N ASN A 6 -8.97 6.62 -21.79
CA ASN A 6 -8.69 5.96 -20.51
C ASN A 6 -9.88 5.13 -20.02
N LYS A 7 -11.11 5.54 -20.30
CA LYS A 7 -12.30 4.74 -19.98
C LYS A 7 -12.33 3.46 -20.82
N MET A 8 -12.10 3.56 -22.12
CA MET A 8 -12.10 2.41 -23.03
C MET A 8 -11.01 1.39 -22.64
N LYS A 9 -9.79 1.85 -22.31
CA LYS A 9 -8.71 0.98 -21.82
C LYS A 9 -9.06 0.24 -20.52
N ARG A 10 -9.79 0.90 -19.62
CA ARG A 10 -10.25 0.26 -18.37
C ARG A 10 -11.34 -0.77 -18.63
N ILE A 11 -12.25 -0.51 -19.56
CA ILE A 11 -13.29 -1.46 -19.94
C ILE A 11 -12.68 -2.67 -20.62
N SER A 12 -11.76 -2.48 -21.57
CA SER A 12 -11.08 -3.59 -22.24
C SER A 12 -10.32 -4.46 -21.23
N PHE A 13 -9.55 -3.83 -20.34
CA PHE A 13 -8.86 -4.54 -19.26
C PHE A 13 -9.82 -5.38 -18.40
N SER A 14 -10.97 -4.83 -18.01
CA SER A 14 -11.97 -5.59 -17.24
C SER A 14 -12.54 -6.77 -18.01
N LEU A 15 -12.80 -6.61 -19.31
CA LEU A 15 -13.34 -7.67 -20.17
C LEU A 15 -12.32 -8.80 -20.39
N ASP A 16 -11.03 -8.46 -20.50
CA ASP A 16 -9.95 -9.43 -20.69
C ASP A 16 -9.80 -10.37 -19.48
N HIS A 17 -10.28 -9.97 -18.30
CA HIS A 17 -10.27 -10.78 -17.07
C HIS A 17 -11.63 -11.42 -16.76
N VAL A 18 -12.54 -11.51 -17.74
CA VAL A 18 -13.81 -12.25 -17.61
C VAL A 18 -13.75 -13.47 -18.50
N ASP A 19 -14.01 -14.64 -17.93
CA ASP A 19 -14.16 -15.87 -18.70
C ASP A 19 -15.41 -15.77 -19.60
N PRO A 20 -15.26 -15.89 -20.93
CA PRO A 20 -16.38 -15.80 -21.87
C PRO A 20 -17.46 -16.87 -21.66
N MET A 21 -17.11 -18.02 -21.08
CA MET A 21 -18.01 -19.16 -20.92
C MET A 21 -18.79 -19.12 -19.61
N THR A 22 -18.13 -18.82 -18.50
CA THR A 22 -18.76 -18.78 -17.17
C THR A 22 -19.28 -17.39 -16.81
N HIS A 23 -18.82 -16.34 -17.52
CA HIS A 23 -19.04 -14.94 -17.18
C HIS A 23 -18.58 -14.55 -15.77
N LEU A 24 -17.65 -15.33 -15.20
CA LEU A 24 -17.00 -15.03 -13.94
C LEU A 24 -15.68 -14.29 -14.20
N PHE A 25 -15.25 -13.50 -13.22
CA PHE A 25 -13.93 -12.90 -13.26
C PHE A 25 -12.87 -13.97 -12.99
N ASP A 26 -11.70 -13.79 -13.61
CA ASP A 26 -10.49 -14.53 -13.27
C ASP A 26 -10.20 -14.39 -11.76
N ASP A 27 -9.92 -15.51 -11.12
CA ASP A 27 -9.57 -15.58 -9.70
C ASP A 27 -8.21 -14.94 -9.40
N MET A 28 -7.38 -14.69 -10.43
CA MET A 28 -6.06 -14.02 -10.35
C MET A 28 -5.12 -14.70 -9.33
N GLU A 29 -5.15 -16.03 -9.24
CA GLU A 29 -4.34 -16.77 -8.27
C GLU A 29 -2.84 -16.77 -8.62
N ASP A 30 -2.50 -16.53 -9.88
CA ASP A 30 -1.14 -16.43 -10.40
C ASP A 30 -0.65 -14.97 -10.54
N VAL A 31 -1.43 -14.00 -10.04
CA VAL A 31 -1.11 -12.58 -10.15
C VAL A 31 -0.51 -12.03 -8.85
N VAL A 32 0.56 -11.26 -8.98
CA VAL A 32 1.15 -10.45 -7.89
C VAL A 32 0.89 -8.98 -8.18
N HIS A 33 0.14 -8.32 -7.29
CA HIS A 33 -0.08 -6.88 -7.33
C HIS A 33 1.07 -6.15 -6.65
N VAL A 34 1.65 -5.19 -7.36
CA VAL A 34 2.76 -4.37 -6.87
C VAL A 34 2.36 -2.90 -6.93
N ASP A 35 2.56 -2.17 -5.85
CA ASP A 35 2.26 -0.74 -5.78
C ASP A 35 3.32 0.02 -4.95
N GLU A 36 3.53 1.29 -5.31
CA GLU A 36 4.40 2.20 -4.57
C GLU A 36 3.57 3.20 -3.76
N LYS A 37 3.87 3.31 -2.46
CA LYS A 37 3.17 4.22 -1.56
C LYS A 37 4.14 5.08 -0.75
N LEU A 38 3.84 6.38 -0.69
CA LEU A 38 4.54 7.33 0.16
C LEU A 38 3.89 7.39 1.56
N PHE A 39 4.64 6.99 2.59
CA PHE A 39 4.26 7.09 3.98
C PHE A 39 4.91 8.31 4.65
N CYS A 40 4.10 9.12 5.34
CA CYS A 40 4.59 10.24 6.14
C CYS A 40 5.12 9.73 7.49
N LEU A 41 6.36 10.06 7.85
CA LEU A 41 6.96 9.63 9.12
C LEU A 41 6.28 10.25 10.36
N SER A 42 5.60 11.39 10.20
CA SER A 42 4.84 12.02 11.26
C SER A 42 3.42 12.39 10.84
N LYS A 43 2.48 12.27 11.77
CA LYS A 43 1.14 12.83 11.62
C LYS A 43 1.23 14.34 11.77
N VAL A 44 0.48 15.06 10.94
CA VAL A 44 0.45 16.54 10.97
C VAL A 44 -0.05 17.08 12.31
N LYS A 45 -1.08 16.42 12.86
CA LYS A 45 -1.58 16.67 14.20
C LYS A 45 -1.39 15.37 14.98
N ARG A 46 -0.53 15.39 16.00
CA ARG A 46 -0.42 14.30 16.97
C ARG A 46 -1.18 14.73 18.22
N LEU A 47 -2.06 13.86 18.70
CA LEU A 47 -2.60 13.99 20.05
C LEU A 47 -1.52 13.45 20.99
N CYS A 48 -1.03 14.30 21.89
CA CYS A 48 -0.12 13.89 22.95
C CYS A 48 -0.84 14.10 24.28
N VAL A 49 -0.98 13.04 25.07
CA VAL A 49 -1.37 13.15 26.48
C VAL A 49 -0.10 13.45 27.25
N LEU A 50 -0.12 14.51 28.05
CA LEU A 50 1.04 14.98 28.82
C LEU A 50 0.69 14.91 30.30
N LEU A 51 1.67 14.58 31.13
CA LEU A 51 1.55 14.77 32.58
C LEU A 51 1.58 16.27 32.94
N PRO A 52 1.05 16.68 34.10
CA PRO A 52 1.00 18.10 34.50
C PRO A 52 2.36 18.81 34.45
N ASP A 53 3.43 18.09 34.77
CA ASP A 53 4.79 18.63 34.85
C ASP A 53 5.61 18.42 33.56
N GLU A 54 5.00 17.82 32.54
CA GLU A 54 5.71 17.49 31.31
C GLU A 54 5.69 18.65 30.31
N PRO A 55 6.87 19.07 29.78
CA PRO A 55 6.91 20.15 28.81
C PRO A 55 6.24 19.73 27.51
N LYS A 56 5.47 20.64 26.90
CA LYS A 56 4.83 20.40 25.62
C LYS A 56 5.86 20.04 24.54
N PRO A 57 5.65 18.97 23.75
CA PRO A 57 6.57 18.60 22.69
C PRO A 57 6.61 19.69 21.62
N VAL A 58 7.81 20.23 21.34
CA VAL A 58 8.01 21.25 20.32
C VAL A 58 8.17 20.59 18.96
N ILE A 59 7.12 20.67 18.13
CA ILE A 59 7.19 20.20 16.73
C ILE A 59 7.63 21.36 15.84
N ARG A 60 8.89 21.34 15.38
CA ARG A 60 9.45 22.37 14.48
C ARG A 60 9.17 22.07 13.01
N LEU A 61 7.91 21.86 12.63
CA LEU A 61 7.49 21.67 11.24
C LEU A 61 6.57 22.81 10.82
N LYS A 62 7.04 23.67 9.92
CA LYS A 62 6.28 24.85 9.47
C LYS A 62 5.06 24.48 8.61
N THR A 63 5.13 23.40 7.83
CA THR A 63 4.03 22.95 6.95
C THR A 63 4.03 21.44 6.76
N LYS A 64 2.88 20.87 6.37
CA LYS A 64 2.72 19.45 6.00
C LYS A 64 3.69 18.99 4.91
N ARG A 65 4.12 19.90 4.04
CA ARG A 65 5.00 19.59 2.90
C ARG A 65 6.42 19.21 3.34
N HIS A 66 6.84 19.64 4.53
CA HIS A 66 8.16 19.36 5.07
C HIS A 66 8.21 18.08 5.94
N ILE A 67 7.09 17.36 6.07
CA ILE A 67 7.09 16.08 6.77
C ILE A 67 7.88 15.08 5.93
N PRO A 68 8.95 14.46 6.48
CA PRO A 68 9.70 13.44 5.76
C PRO A 68 8.76 12.31 5.33
N LYS A 69 8.92 11.87 4.09
CA LYS A 69 8.16 10.75 3.52
C LYS A 69 9.13 9.64 3.15
N VAL A 70 8.69 8.41 3.37
CA VAL A 70 9.38 7.21 2.92
C VAL A 70 8.54 6.58 1.83
N MET A 71 9.16 6.28 0.70
CA MET A 71 8.53 5.52 -0.38
C MET A 71 8.70 4.04 -0.08
N VAL A 72 7.62 3.28 -0.17
CA VAL A 72 7.59 1.84 0.09
C VAL A 72 6.94 1.16 -1.10
N LEU A 73 7.65 0.19 -1.67
CA LEU A 73 7.11 -0.78 -2.62
C LEU A 73 6.46 -1.91 -1.82
N ALA A 74 5.22 -2.27 -2.13
CA ALA A 74 4.55 -3.42 -1.53
C ALA A 74 4.12 -4.40 -2.62
N ALA A 75 4.34 -5.69 -2.38
CA ALA A 75 3.84 -6.77 -3.24
C ALA A 75 2.86 -7.63 -2.44
N VAL A 76 1.68 -7.85 -3.01
CA VAL A 76 0.63 -8.69 -2.44
C VAL A 76 0.01 -9.57 -3.52
N ALA A 77 -0.32 -10.80 -3.15
CA ALA A 77 -1.12 -11.71 -3.94
C ALA A 77 -2.48 -11.93 -3.24
N ARG A 78 -3.41 -12.60 -3.91
CA ARG A 78 -4.72 -12.93 -3.33
C ARG A 78 -4.55 -13.85 -2.10
N PRO A 79 -5.11 -13.49 -0.93
CA PRO A 79 -5.15 -14.41 0.20
C PRO A 79 -5.95 -15.67 -0.14
N ARG A 80 -5.42 -16.84 0.20
CA ARG A 80 -6.06 -18.12 -0.15
C ARG A 80 -5.77 -19.21 0.87
N HIS A 81 -6.72 -20.13 0.99
CA HIS A 81 -6.59 -21.32 1.81
C HIS A 81 -6.08 -22.48 0.96
N ASP A 82 -5.07 -23.20 1.43
CA ASP A 82 -4.60 -24.42 0.79
C ASP A 82 -5.41 -25.63 1.30
N PRO A 83 -6.24 -26.27 0.45
CA PRO A 83 -7.05 -27.41 0.85
C PRO A 83 -6.23 -28.67 1.19
N VAL A 84 -4.97 -28.75 0.75
CA VAL A 84 -4.11 -29.93 0.96
C VAL A 84 -3.39 -29.85 2.31
N THR A 85 -2.79 -28.70 2.62
CA THR A 85 -2.06 -28.49 3.88
C THR A 85 -2.95 -27.97 5.00
N GLY A 86 -4.11 -27.38 4.68
CA GLY A 86 -4.98 -26.68 5.63
C GLY A 86 -4.42 -25.32 6.06
N GLU A 87 -3.34 -24.85 5.44
CA GLU A 87 -2.70 -23.58 5.77
C GLU A 87 -3.37 -22.42 5.04
N PHE A 88 -3.32 -21.23 5.65
CA PHE A 88 -3.86 -20.00 5.06
C PHE A 88 -2.71 -19.08 4.66
N PHE A 89 -2.63 -18.76 3.37
CA PHE A 89 -1.74 -17.74 2.85
C PHE A 89 -2.42 -16.38 2.90
N ASP A 90 -1.83 -15.44 3.64
CA ASP A 90 -2.40 -14.11 3.88
C ASP A 90 -2.19 -13.11 2.75
N GLY A 91 -1.58 -13.55 1.64
CA GLY A 91 -1.33 -12.73 0.46
C GLY A 91 -0.14 -11.79 0.57
N LYS A 92 0.52 -11.69 1.73
CA LYS A 92 1.64 -10.73 1.91
C LYS A 92 2.95 -11.34 1.42
N LEU A 93 3.52 -10.76 0.36
CA LEU A 93 4.81 -11.20 -0.17
C LEU A 93 5.97 -10.38 0.40
N GLY A 94 5.79 -9.06 0.52
CA GLY A 94 6.82 -8.22 1.10
C GLY A 94 6.54 -6.73 1.00
N THR A 95 7.32 -5.97 1.77
CA THR A 95 7.39 -4.51 1.68
C THR A 95 8.85 -4.07 1.70
N TRP A 96 9.22 -3.18 0.79
CA TRP A 96 10.58 -2.67 0.63
C TRP A 96 10.56 -1.15 0.65
N ALA A 97 11.23 -0.57 1.64
CA ALA A 97 11.37 0.87 1.73
C ALA A 97 12.60 1.32 0.91
N PHE A 98 12.42 2.36 0.09
CA PHE A 98 13.53 3.01 -0.62
C PHE A 98 14.30 3.89 0.37
N LEU A 99 15.21 3.26 1.13
CA LEU A 99 16.01 3.89 2.17
C LEU A 99 17.50 3.74 1.85
N LYS A 100 18.25 4.81 2.12
CA LYS A 100 19.72 4.74 2.15
C LYS A 100 20.13 4.08 3.47
N HIS A 101 20.84 2.96 3.37
CA HIS A 101 21.46 2.34 4.54
C HIS A 101 22.79 3.04 4.84
N GLU A 102 22.91 3.62 6.02
CA GLU A 102 24.15 4.22 6.52
C GLU A 102 24.57 3.50 7.81
N PRO A 103 25.87 3.23 8.03
CA PRO A 103 26.34 2.65 9.28
C PRO A 103 26.01 3.57 10.45
N ALA A 104 25.77 2.97 11.62
CA ALA A 104 25.54 3.73 12.85
C ALA A 104 26.78 4.61 13.15
N LYS A 105 26.51 5.85 13.56
CA LYS A 105 27.53 6.77 14.07
C LYS A 105 27.79 6.52 15.54
#